data_AF-U4QPD7-F1
#
_entry.id   AF-U4QPD7-F1
#
_cell.length_a   1.000
_cell.length_b   1.000
_cell.length_c   1.000
_cell.angle_alpha   90.00
_cell.angle_beta   90.00
_cell.angle_gamma   90.00
#
_symmetry.space_group_name_H-M   'P 1'
#
loop_
_entity.id
_entity.type
_entity.pdbx_description
1 polymer ?
#
loop_
_entity_poly.entity_id
_entity_poly.type
_entity_poly.pdbx_seq_one_letter_code
_entity_poly.pdbx_strand_id
1 'polypeptide(L)'
;MTRPTAPTGRAKRIRISMKCHTGIEPLGRFWDYFSGIRRGLRPEYLRVCLFLGFRFGRPERSEWPAPDGSGKKETLVVEFLADHPCLGSFYKKYASEEAWDKNTRWVLKTIILGHEFLSGKGLEKIEKETRPAMDESKEIPASPQSAEDPIGGLFS
;
A
#
# COMPACT_ATOMS: atom_id res chain seq x y z
N MET A 1 13.66 -42.36 -27.80
CA MET A 1 12.70 -41.24 -27.88
C MET A 1 12.35 -40.80 -26.46
N THR A 2 13.05 -39.80 -25.94
CA THR A 2 12.81 -39.22 -24.61
C THR A 2 11.61 -38.27 -24.69
N ARG A 3 10.54 -38.57 -23.94
CA ARG A 3 9.39 -37.67 -23.81
C ARG A 3 9.88 -36.33 -23.22
N PRO A 4 9.53 -35.17 -23.81
CA PRO A 4 9.76 -33.91 -23.14
C PRO A 4 8.87 -33.86 -21.89
N THR A 5 9.51 -33.82 -20.73
CA THR A 5 8.86 -33.51 -19.46
C THR A 5 8.35 -32.08 -19.53
N ALA A 6 7.03 -31.91 -19.64
CA ALA A 6 6.40 -30.60 -19.54
C ALA A 6 6.84 -29.97 -18.20
N PRO A 7 7.30 -28.71 -18.17
CA PRO A 7 7.59 -28.04 -16.92
C PRO A 7 6.27 -27.96 -16.16
N THR A 8 6.13 -28.77 -15.11
CA THR A 8 5.06 -28.63 -14.12
C THR A 8 5.40 -27.42 -13.26
N GLY A 9 5.46 -26.24 -13.89
CA GLY A 9 5.76 -24.95 -13.28
C GLY A 9 4.53 -24.47 -12.51
N ARG A 10 4.27 -25.07 -11.35
CA ARG A 10 3.30 -24.49 -10.42
C ARG A 10 3.81 -23.10 -10.04
N ALA A 11 3.00 -22.07 -10.32
CA ALA A 11 3.29 -20.72 -9.92
C ALA A 11 3.60 -20.68 -8.41
N LYS A 12 4.79 -20.15 -8.06
CA LYS A 12 5.26 -20.10 -6.68
C LYS A 12 4.34 -19.19 -5.88
N ARG A 13 3.57 -19.75 -4.94
CA ARG A 13 2.76 -18.97 -3.99
C ARG A 13 3.65 -18.47 -2.85
N ILE A 14 3.51 -17.18 -2.54
CA ILE A 14 4.13 -16.54 -1.39
C ILE A 14 3.05 -16.34 -0.34
N ARG A 15 3.37 -16.74 0.89
CA ARG A 15 2.52 -16.55 2.07
C ARG A 15 3.32 -15.85 3.14
N ILE A 16 2.82 -14.70 3.59
CA ILE A 16 3.43 -13.91 4.67
C ILE A 16 2.45 -13.89 5.83
N SER A 17 2.92 -14.33 7.00
CA SER A 17 2.16 -14.36 8.25
C SER A 17 2.72 -13.31 9.20
N MET A 18 1.87 -12.40 9.66
CA MET A 18 2.21 -11.29 10.52
C MET A 18 1.46 -11.40 11.84
N LYS A 19 2.12 -11.11 12.97
CA LYS A 19 1.45 -10.97 14.27
C LYS A 19 1.09 -9.50 14.49
N CYS A 20 -0.18 -9.20 14.70
CA CYS A 20 -0.67 -7.85 14.98
C CYS A 20 -1.24 -7.77 16.40
N HIS A 21 -1.03 -6.62 17.07
CA HIS A 21 -1.60 -6.34 18.37
C HIS A 21 -2.64 -5.23 18.22
N THR A 22 -3.92 -5.51 18.44
CA THR A 22 -5.00 -4.51 18.22
C THR A 22 -5.00 -3.39 19.25
N GLY A 23 -4.29 -3.57 20.38
CA GLY A 23 -4.03 -2.52 21.36
C GLY A 23 -3.08 -1.41 20.88
N ILE A 24 -2.50 -1.54 19.68
CA ILE A 24 -1.82 -0.44 18.99
C ILE A 24 -2.88 0.28 18.15
N GLU A 25 -3.13 1.56 18.43
CA GLU A 25 -4.24 2.34 17.85
C GLU A 25 -4.42 2.21 16.32
N PRO A 26 -3.37 2.37 15.47
CA PRO A 26 -3.54 2.20 14.02
C PRO A 26 -3.85 0.76 13.60
N LEU A 27 -3.34 -0.24 14.34
CA LEU A 27 -3.66 -1.66 14.09
C LEU A 27 -5.07 -2.02 14.55
N GLY A 28 -5.54 -1.44 15.67
CA GLY A 28 -6.90 -1.59 16.16
C GLY A 28 -7.92 -1.07 15.15
N ARG A 29 -7.76 0.19 14.71
CA ARG A 29 -8.64 0.80 13.69
C ARG A 29 -8.67 0.01 12.39
N PHE A 30 -7.51 -0.41 11.92
CA PHE A 30 -7.40 -1.26 10.73
C PHE A 30 -8.17 -2.58 10.93
N TRP A 31 -8.01 -3.21 12.09
CA TRP A 31 -8.66 -4.50 12.37
C TRP A 31 -10.18 -4.38 12.47
N ASP A 32 -10.68 -3.32 13.10
CA ASP A 32 -12.11 -3.06 13.20
C ASP A 32 -12.74 -2.96 11.79
N TYR A 33 -12.11 -2.17 10.91
CA TYR A 33 -12.53 -2.07 9.52
C TYR A 33 -12.42 -3.42 8.78
N PHE A 34 -11.26 -4.06 8.87
CA PHE A 34 -10.97 -5.33 8.18
C PHE A 34 -11.92 -6.46 8.60
N SER A 35 -12.34 -6.47 9.86
CA SER A 35 -13.30 -7.44 10.39
C SER A 35 -14.70 -7.28 9.78
N GLY A 36 -15.08 -6.07 9.37
CA GLY A 36 -16.33 -5.78 8.68
C GLY A 36 -16.35 -6.24 7.21
N ILE A 37 -15.18 -6.47 6.59
CA ILE A 37 -15.10 -6.93 5.20
C ILE A 37 -15.55 -8.40 5.10
N ARG A 38 -16.36 -8.71 4.07
CA ARG A 38 -16.76 -10.08 3.72
C ARG A 38 -15.52 -10.99 3.60
N ARG A 39 -15.54 -12.15 4.25
CA ARG A 39 -14.38 -13.05 4.36
C ARG A 39 -13.73 -13.38 3.00
N GLY A 40 -14.52 -13.58 1.94
CA GLY A 40 -14.01 -13.87 0.60
C GLY A 40 -13.23 -12.72 -0.06
N LEU A 41 -13.46 -11.47 0.34
CA LEU A 41 -12.80 -10.29 -0.23
C LEU A 41 -11.55 -9.85 0.55
N ARG A 42 -11.38 -10.35 1.78
CA ARG A 42 -10.25 -9.99 2.65
C ARG A 42 -8.87 -10.25 2.01
N PRO A 43 -8.63 -11.40 1.33
CA PRO A 43 -7.33 -11.63 0.71
C PRO A 43 -7.00 -10.60 -0.37
N GLU A 44 -7.99 -10.23 -1.18
CA GLU A 44 -7.80 -9.24 -2.25
C GLU A 44 -7.57 -7.85 -1.68
N TYR A 45 -8.35 -7.48 -0.67
CA TYR A 45 -8.17 -6.23 0.05
C TYR A 45 -6.73 -6.07 0.59
N LEU A 46 -6.17 -7.13 1.20
CA LEU A 46 -4.80 -7.10 1.70
C LEU A 46 -3.77 -6.95 0.59
N ARG A 47 -3.98 -7.57 -0.58
CA ARG A 47 -3.08 -7.41 -1.74
C ARG A 47 -3.09 -5.97 -2.26
N VAL A 48 -4.27 -5.36 -2.35
CA VAL A 48 -4.41 -3.97 -2.79
C VAL A 48 -3.75 -3.02 -1.79
N CYS A 49 -3.99 -3.17 -0.49
CA CYS A 49 -3.29 -2.39 0.53
C CYS A 49 -1.78 -2.56 0.44
N LEU A 50 -1.30 -3.79 0.29
CA LEU A 50 0.13 -4.07 0.18
C LEU A 50 0.74 -3.39 -1.05
N PHE A 51 0.06 -3.45 -2.19
CA PHE A 51 0.50 -2.80 -3.42
C PHE A 51 0.54 -1.27 -3.26
N LEU A 52 -0.54 -0.65 -2.79
CA LEU A 52 -0.64 0.80 -2.65
C LEU A 52 0.36 1.33 -1.62
N GLY A 53 0.45 0.67 -0.46
CA GLY A 53 1.41 1.03 0.57
C GLY A 53 2.86 0.85 0.12
N PHE A 54 3.15 -0.16 -0.70
CA PHE A 54 4.49 -0.35 -1.24
C PHE A 54 4.82 0.68 -2.34
N ARG A 55 3.85 1.02 -3.18
CA ARG A 55 4.02 1.89 -4.34
C ARG A 55 4.07 3.37 -3.97
N PHE A 56 3.28 3.79 -3.01
CA PHE A 56 3.07 5.19 -2.63
C PHE A 56 3.47 5.48 -1.20
N GLY A 57 3.52 4.48 -0.33
CA GLY A 57 3.93 4.64 1.05
C GLY A 57 5.44 4.67 1.24
N ARG A 58 5.85 5.28 2.34
CA ARG A 58 7.21 5.22 2.87
C ARG A 58 7.15 4.70 4.31
N PRO A 59 7.05 3.37 4.51
CA PRO A 59 6.96 2.80 5.86
C PRO A 59 8.22 3.15 6.67
N GLU A 60 8.02 3.83 7.79
CA GLU A 60 9.11 4.23 8.68
C GLU A 60 9.61 3.07 9.54
N ARG A 61 10.89 3.11 9.92
CA ARG A 61 11.53 2.15 10.84
C ARG A 61 11.28 2.43 12.32
N SER A 62 10.56 3.50 12.64
CA SER A 62 10.15 3.84 14.01
C SER A 62 9.51 2.63 14.72
N GLU A 63 9.78 2.45 16.00
CA GLU A 63 9.13 1.36 16.73
C GLU A 63 7.63 1.60 16.86
N TRP A 64 6.86 0.51 16.93
CA TRP A 64 5.46 0.62 17.30
C TRP A 64 5.34 1.10 18.74
N PRO A 65 4.33 1.93 19.08
CA PRO A 65 4.09 2.29 20.46
C PRO A 65 3.78 1.04 21.29
N ALA A 66 3.96 1.14 22.60
CA ALA A 66 3.58 0.07 23.51
C ALA A 66 2.08 -0.23 23.34
N PRO A 67 1.70 -1.52 23.18
CA PRO A 67 0.30 -1.88 23.04
C PRO A 67 -0.45 -1.63 24.35
N ASP A 68 -1.69 -1.16 24.24
CA ASP A 68 -2.60 -1.16 25.38
C ASP A 68 -2.92 -2.61 25.81
N GLY A 69 -3.02 -2.82 27.14
CA GLY A 69 -3.25 -4.12 27.76
C GLY A 69 -4.63 -4.72 27.43
N SER A 70 -5.57 -3.90 26.96
CA SER A 70 -6.88 -4.32 26.46
C SER A 70 -6.83 -5.00 25.07
N GLY A 71 -5.73 -4.82 24.34
CA GLY A 71 -5.58 -5.29 22.97
C GLY A 71 -5.43 -6.81 22.84
N LYS A 72 -5.92 -7.36 21.73
CA LYS A 72 -5.77 -8.78 21.37
C LYS A 72 -4.58 -8.98 20.43
N LYS A 73 -3.98 -10.17 20.51
CA LYS A 73 -2.96 -10.63 19.57
C LYS A 73 -3.65 -11.43 18.47
N GLU A 74 -3.59 -10.92 17.26
CA GLU A 74 -4.21 -11.49 16.08
C GLU A 74 -3.14 -11.86 15.04
N THR A 75 -3.49 -12.74 14.11
CA THR A 75 -2.59 -13.13 13.02
C THR A 75 -3.19 -12.72 11.68
N LEU A 76 -2.44 -11.95 10.91
CA LEU A 76 -2.79 -11.53 9.57
C LEU A 76 -1.99 -12.32 8.55
N VAL A 77 -2.65 -12.88 7.54
CA VAL A 77 -2.01 -13.66 6.49
C VAL A 77 -2.32 -13.03 5.14
N VAL A 78 -1.28 -12.74 4.37
CA VAL A 78 -1.40 -12.30 2.98
C VAL A 78 -0.78 -13.34 2.05
N GLU A 79 -1.49 -13.66 0.98
CA GLU A 79 -1.08 -14.65 -0.02
C GLU A 79 -1.18 -14.10 -1.43
N PHE A 80 -0.13 -14.28 -2.21
CA PHE A 80 -0.05 -13.84 -3.61
C PHE A 80 0.95 -14.69 -4.40
N LEU A 81 0.92 -14.58 -5.73
CA LEU A 81 1.85 -15.30 -6.61
C LEU A 81 3.17 -14.54 -6.73
N ALA A 82 4.30 -15.24 -6.77
CA ALA A 82 5.62 -14.62 -6.87
C ALA A 82 5.83 -13.83 -8.18
N ASP A 83 5.15 -14.25 -9.25
CA ASP A 83 5.10 -13.61 -10.57
C ASP A 83 3.97 -12.58 -10.69
N HIS A 84 3.30 -12.22 -9.59
CA HIS A 84 2.25 -11.21 -9.59
C HIS A 84 2.80 -9.87 -10.15
N PRO A 85 2.15 -9.27 -11.17
CA PRO A 85 2.70 -8.13 -11.90
C PRO A 85 3.02 -6.94 -11.00
N CYS A 86 2.20 -6.72 -9.96
CA CYS A 86 2.36 -5.60 -9.04
C CYS A 86 3.12 -5.94 -7.75
N LEU A 87 3.19 -7.22 -7.36
CA LEU A 87 3.71 -7.65 -6.04
C LEU A 87 5.02 -8.45 -6.15
N GLY A 88 5.46 -8.79 -7.36
CA GLY A 88 6.76 -9.44 -7.58
C GLY A 88 7.92 -8.56 -7.10
N SER A 89 7.89 -7.25 -7.37
CA SER A 89 8.89 -6.30 -6.87
C SER A 89 8.86 -6.14 -5.34
N PHE A 90 7.66 -6.16 -4.76
CA PHE A 90 7.50 -6.20 -3.30
C PHE A 90 8.17 -7.46 -2.73
N TYR A 91 7.93 -8.63 -3.32
CA TYR A 91 8.53 -9.88 -2.86
C TYR A 91 10.04 -9.89 -2.99
N LYS A 92 10.60 -9.35 -4.08
CA LYS A 92 12.05 -9.21 -4.24
C LYS A 92 12.64 -8.36 -3.11
N LYS A 93 12.01 -7.24 -2.77
CA LYS A 93 12.45 -6.39 -1.66
C LYS A 93 12.29 -7.08 -0.31
N TYR A 94 11.15 -7.73 -0.07
CA TYR A 94 10.88 -8.53 1.12
C TYR A 94 11.85 -9.71 1.27
N ALA A 95 12.30 -10.31 0.17
CA ALA A 95 13.28 -11.40 0.18
C ALA A 95 14.72 -10.91 0.34
N SER A 96 15.04 -9.69 -0.12
CA SER A 96 16.36 -9.07 0.07
C SER A 96 16.52 -8.42 1.45
N GLU A 97 15.43 -7.97 2.06
CA GLU A 97 15.40 -7.41 3.39
C GLU A 97 14.95 -8.48 4.40
N GLU A 98 15.84 -8.94 5.28
CA GLU A 98 15.48 -9.66 6.52
C GLU A 98 14.66 -8.78 7.51
N ALA A 99 14.20 -7.60 7.08
CA ALA A 99 14.30 -6.40 7.88
C ALA A 99 12.98 -5.67 8.07
N TRP A 100 12.24 -5.99 9.13
CA TRP A 100 12.42 -5.24 10.37
C TRP A 100 11.79 -6.07 11.50
N ASP A 101 12.26 -7.33 11.65
CA ASP A 101 11.48 -8.35 12.34
C ASP A 101 11.41 -8.17 13.88
N LYS A 102 10.36 -8.67 14.55
CA LYS A 102 10.30 -10.09 14.97
C LYS A 102 9.12 -10.96 14.47
N ASN A 103 8.23 -10.44 13.63
CA ASN A 103 7.38 -11.20 12.67
C ASN A 103 6.47 -10.22 11.90
N THR A 104 7.17 -9.46 11.05
CA THR A 104 6.80 -8.66 9.88
C THR A 104 6.08 -7.33 10.11
N ARG A 105 6.67 -6.52 10.99
CA ARG A 105 6.32 -5.11 11.25
C ARG A 105 6.34 -4.23 10.00
N TRP A 106 7.34 -4.39 9.14
CA TRP A 106 7.46 -3.60 7.91
C TRP A 106 6.29 -3.85 6.95
N VAL A 107 5.92 -5.11 6.76
CA VAL A 107 4.78 -5.50 5.93
C VAL A 107 3.47 -4.96 6.52
N LEU A 108 3.28 -5.08 7.83
CA LEU A 108 2.12 -4.51 8.52
C LEU A 108 2.00 -2.99 8.33
N LYS A 109 3.10 -2.25 8.49
CA LYS A 109 3.12 -0.80 8.23
C LYS A 109 2.76 -0.47 6.79
N THR A 110 3.27 -1.26 5.85
CA THR A 110 2.97 -1.11 4.43
C THR A 110 1.47 -1.32 4.17
N ILE A 111 0.87 -2.35 4.75
CA ILE A 111 -0.58 -2.61 4.64
C ILE A 111 -1.39 -1.46 5.24
N ILE A 112 -1.00 -0.94 6.41
CA ILE A 112 -1.70 0.18 7.05
C ILE A 112 -1.65 1.43 6.17
N LEU A 113 -0.48 1.78 5.63
CA LEU A 113 -0.36 2.91 4.70
C LEU A 113 -1.24 2.71 3.46
N GLY A 114 -1.28 1.50 2.90
CA GLY A 114 -2.20 1.16 1.82
C GLY A 114 -3.67 1.36 2.18
N HIS A 115 -4.07 0.98 3.38
CA HIS A 115 -5.40 1.23 3.90
C HIS A 115 -5.70 2.73 4.05
N GLU A 116 -4.75 3.53 4.51
CA GLU A 116 -4.89 4.99 4.59
C GLU A 116 -5.09 5.63 3.21
N PHE A 117 -4.38 5.14 2.19
CA PHE A 117 -4.60 5.57 0.80
C PHE A 117 -6.00 5.21 0.30
N LEU A 118 -6.45 3.97 0.52
CA LEU A 118 -7.80 3.55 0.12
C LEU A 118 -8.90 4.32 0.85
N SER A 119 -8.64 4.70 2.10
CA SER A 119 -9.59 5.44 2.93
C SER A 119 -9.57 6.95 2.66
N GLY A 120 -8.77 7.42 1.68
CA GLY A 120 -8.65 8.84 1.31
C GLY A 120 -7.78 9.68 2.24
N LYS A 121 -7.27 9.13 3.35
CA LYS A 121 -6.45 9.86 4.34
C LYS A 121 -4.99 10.06 3.89
N GLY A 122 -4.51 9.24 2.97
CA GLY A 122 -3.13 9.31 2.48
C GLY A 122 -2.88 10.37 1.40
N LEU A 123 -3.91 10.85 0.70
CA LEU A 123 -3.78 11.79 -0.42
C LEU A 123 -3.32 13.19 0.03
N GLU A 124 -3.77 13.66 1.19
CA GLU A 124 -3.35 14.98 1.72
C GLU A 124 -1.84 15.06 2.02
N LYS A 125 -1.21 13.94 2.38
CA LYS A 125 0.25 13.88 2.58
C LYS A 125 1.03 13.90 1.27
N ILE A 126 0.53 13.21 0.24
CA ILE A 126 1.17 13.19 -1.09
C ILE A 126 1.08 14.58 -1.75
N GLU A 127 -0.08 15.24 -1.67
CA GLU A 127 -0.25 16.58 -2.24
C GLU A 127 0.65 17.63 -1.57
N LYS A 128 0.87 17.51 -0.26
CA LYS A 128 1.80 18.38 0.49
C LYS A 128 3.28 18.11 0.18
N GLU A 129 3.64 16.87 -0.13
CA GLU A 129 5.03 16.51 -0.46
C GLU A 129 5.38 16.76 -1.94
N THR A 130 4.37 16.79 -2.82
CA THR A 130 4.55 17.03 -4.27
C THR A 130 4.49 18.52 -4.63
N ARG A 131 4.02 19.39 -3.72
CA ARG A 131 4.20 20.84 -3.85
C ARG A 131 5.47 21.24 -3.10
N PRO A 132 6.61 21.49 -3.79
CA PRO A 132 7.69 22.22 -3.13
C PRO A 132 7.11 23.56 -2.69
N ALA A 133 7.50 24.01 -1.50
CA ALA A 133 7.15 25.32 -0.97
C ALA A 133 7.44 26.40 -2.02
N MET A 134 6.40 26.83 -2.74
CA MET A 134 6.43 28.09 -3.46
C MET A 134 6.15 29.15 -2.41
N ASP A 135 7.20 29.90 -2.11
CA ASP A 135 7.17 31.14 -1.33
C ASP A 135 5.91 31.95 -1.68
N GLU A 136 5.06 32.14 -0.67
CA GLU A 136 4.07 33.21 -0.63
C GLU A 136 4.83 34.53 -0.49
N SER A 137 5.25 35.13 -1.61
CA SER A 137 5.43 36.59 -1.75
C SER A 137 5.90 36.95 -3.16
N LYS A 138 4.96 37.31 -4.03
CA LYS A 138 4.99 38.56 -4.81
C LYS A 138 3.78 38.65 -5.73
N GLU A 139 3.01 39.72 -5.50
CA GLU A 139 2.19 40.51 -6.41
C GLU A 139 1.66 39.82 -7.67
N ILE A 140 0.33 39.72 -7.72
CA ILE A 140 -0.45 39.57 -8.95
C ILE A 140 -0.09 40.71 -9.91
N PRO A 141 0.21 40.42 -11.19
CA PRO A 141 -0.20 41.31 -12.24
C PRO A 141 -1.22 40.62 -13.15
N ALA A 142 -2.18 41.46 -13.57
CA ALA A 142 -3.26 41.27 -14.52
C ALA A 142 -3.16 40.10 -15.50
N SER A 143 -4.30 39.43 -15.67
CA SER A 143 -4.65 38.64 -16.85
C SER A 143 -4.29 39.37 -18.14
N PRO A 144 -3.78 38.63 -19.15
CA PRO A 144 -4.24 38.87 -20.50
C PRO A 144 -4.64 37.58 -21.21
N GLN A 145 -5.87 37.62 -21.71
CA GLN A 145 -6.34 37.14 -23.01
C GLN A 145 -6.44 35.62 -23.27
N SER A 146 -7.66 35.27 -23.65
CA SER A 146 -8.15 34.02 -24.21
C SER A 146 -7.19 33.43 -25.24
N ALA A 147 -6.57 32.31 -24.89
CA ALA A 147 -5.95 31.41 -25.85
C ALA A 147 -7.05 30.54 -26.48
N GLU A 148 -7.09 30.59 -27.81
CA GLU A 148 -8.04 30.01 -28.73
C GLU A 148 -8.34 28.53 -28.48
N ASP A 149 -9.62 28.16 -28.63
CA ASP A 149 -10.14 26.79 -28.61
C ASP A 149 -9.41 25.90 -29.64
N PRO A 150 -8.60 24.91 -29.22
CA PRO A 150 -7.95 24.00 -30.16
C PRO A 150 -8.91 22.93 -30.73
N ILE A 151 -10.21 23.00 -30.44
CA ILE A 151 -11.22 21.99 -30.80
C ILE A 151 -12.39 22.58 -31.62
N GLY A 152 -12.44 23.90 -31.84
CA GLY A 152 -13.56 24.59 -32.50
C GLY A 152 -13.73 24.37 -34.01
N GLY A 153 -13.01 23.43 -34.63
CA GLY A 153 -13.01 23.21 -36.09
C GLY A 153 -13.52 21.84 -36.55
N LEU A 154 -14.02 20.98 -35.66
CA LEU A 154 -14.40 19.60 -36.00
C LEU A 154 -15.91 19.36 -36.17
N PHE A 155 -16.74 20.39 -35.99
CA PHE A 155 -18.20 20.29 -36.10
C PHE A 155 -18.86 21.47 -36.84
N SER A 156 -18.17 22.04 -37.82
CA SER A 156 -18.76 22.95 -38.81
C SER A 156 -18.88 22.25 -40.16
#